data_AF-A0A7Z9HXT7-F1
#
_entry.id   AF-A0A7Z9HXT7-F1
#
_cell.length_a   1.000
_cell.length_b   1.000
_cell.length_c   1.000
_cell.angle_alpha   90.00
_cell.angle_beta   90.00
_cell.angle_gamma   90.00
#
_symmetry.space_group_name_H-M   'P 1'
#
loop_
_entity.id
_entity.type
_entity.pdbx_description
1 polymer ?
#
loop_
_entity_poly.entity_id
_entity_poly.type
_entity_poly.pdbx_seq_one_letter_code
_entity_poly.pdbx_strand_id
1 'polypeptide(L)'
;MDTAQVALFQEHGGPLAVDGKGEFPTDTMSNTALSYEIKYTYPDNVKMTVKSGGTGIAFFGTDGWAGSASWRDPLKASSQDILDAVIAPETNKMYPIPVGEHQAFIDGVKSRKMPYYSPKDIHRLSSAMHIGNISMRLGRNLEWDPVAEKFIDDGEADAMRSGDGRGEWALENIV
;
A
#
# COMPACT_ATOMS: atom_id res chain seq x y z
N MET A 1 4.21 -2.75 0.78
CA MET A 1 2.90 -2.09 0.64
C MET A 1 2.04 -2.83 -0.36
N ASP A 2 2.47 -2.91 -1.61
CA ASP A 2 1.75 -3.57 -2.71
C ASP A 2 1.31 -5.00 -2.37
N THR A 3 2.28 -5.91 -2.18
CA THR A 3 2.01 -7.31 -1.81
C THR A 3 1.11 -7.47 -0.58
N ALA A 4 1.16 -6.53 0.36
CA ALA A 4 0.30 -6.57 1.54
C ALA A 4 -1.16 -6.23 1.19
N GLN A 5 -1.41 -5.24 0.33
CA GLN A 5 -2.77 -4.91 -0.12
C GLN A 5 -3.39 -6.02 -0.96
N VAL A 6 -2.60 -6.67 -1.81
CA VAL A 6 -3.00 -7.84 -2.59
C VAL A 6 -3.44 -8.98 -1.66
N ALA A 7 -2.62 -9.32 -0.67
CA ALA A 7 -2.91 -10.39 0.28
C ALA A 7 -4.15 -10.11 1.16
N LEU A 8 -4.50 -8.84 1.35
CA LEU A 8 -5.72 -8.41 2.03
C LEU A 8 -6.94 -8.35 1.11
N PHE A 9 -6.76 -8.48 -0.21
CA PHE A 9 -7.80 -8.26 -1.23
C PHE A 9 -8.41 -6.85 -1.15
N GLN A 10 -7.58 -5.85 -0.84
CA GLN A 10 -8.00 -4.46 -0.58
C GLN A 10 -7.52 -3.46 -1.63
N GLU A 11 -7.16 -3.93 -2.83
CA GLU A 11 -6.59 -3.11 -3.92
C GLU A 11 -7.55 -2.05 -4.47
N HIS A 12 -8.84 -2.16 -4.15
CA HIS A 12 -9.86 -1.17 -4.50
C HIS A 12 -10.59 -0.59 -3.28
N GLY A 13 -10.24 -1.06 -2.07
CA GLY A 13 -10.92 -0.73 -0.82
C GLY A 13 -10.06 0.04 0.17
N GLY A 14 -8.73 -0.19 0.23
CA GLY A 14 -7.81 0.59 1.06
C GLY A 14 -8.05 0.50 2.58
N PRO A 15 -7.21 1.19 3.38
CA PRO A 15 -7.38 1.28 4.83
C PRO A 15 -8.51 2.25 5.22
N LEU A 16 -9.04 2.12 6.43
CA LEU A 16 -10.05 3.00 7.04
C LEU A 16 -9.44 3.99 8.04
N ALA A 17 -8.25 3.70 8.56
CA ALA A 17 -7.53 4.60 9.46
C ALA A 17 -6.03 4.37 9.35
N VAL A 18 -5.26 5.40 9.71
CA VAL A 18 -3.80 5.39 9.68
C VAL A 18 -3.19 6.16 10.85
N ASP A 19 -2.20 5.55 11.50
CA ASP A 19 -1.37 6.13 12.57
C ASP A 19 0.11 5.98 12.19
N GLY A 20 0.68 7.07 11.70
CA GLY A 20 2.06 7.15 11.25
C GLY A 20 2.95 7.88 12.26
N LYS A 21 4.13 7.30 12.50
CA LYS A 21 5.24 7.95 13.21
C LYS A 21 6.47 7.92 12.33
N GLY A 22 7.16 9.04 12.20
CA GLY A 22 8.38 9.14 11.42
C GLY A 22 9.36 10.14 12.02
N GLU A 23 10.64 9.89 11.80
CA GLU A 23 11.72 10.83 12.08
C GLU A 23 12.09 11.55 10.80
N PHE A 24 11.96 12.88 10.80
CA PHE A 24 12.28 13.71 9.65
C PHE A 24 13.56 14.50 9.92
N PRO A 25 14.47 14.61 8.93
CA PRO A 25 15.71 15.34 9.09
C PRO A 25 15.45 16.85 9.22
N THR A 26 16.22 17.52 10.09
CA THR A 26 16.26 18.99 10.22
C THR A 26 17.54 19.53 9.58
N ASP A 27 17.49 20.74 9.02
CA ASP A 27 18.65 21.41 8.42
C ASP A 27 19.33 20.62 7.28
N THR A 28 18.55 19.87 6.49
CA THR A 28 19.05 19.16 5.30
C THR A 28 18.27 19.54 4.05
N MET A 29 18.84 19.22 2.89
CA MET A 29 18.19 19.44 1.58
C MET A 29 17.02 18.48 1.30
N SER A 30 16.81 17.47 2.13
CA SER A 30 15.76 16.47 1.98
C SER A 30 14.78 16.56 3.14
N ASN A 31 13.52 16.24 2.88
CA ASN A 31 12.47 16.11 3.88
C ASN A 31 11.91 14.69 3.95
N THR A 32 12.62 13.71 3.38
CA THR A 32 12.24 12.29 3.45
C THR A 32 12.44 11.74 4.86
N ALA A 33 11.45 10.99 5.37
CA ALA A 33 11.56 10.31 6.66
C ALA A 33 12.77 9.35 6.68
N LEU A 34 13.59 9.43 7.74
CA LEU A 34 14.76 8.58 7.97
C LEU A 34 14.36 7.21 8.54
N SER A 35 13.44 7.24 9.49
CA SER A 35 12.84 6.06 10.09
C SER A 35 11.33 6.27 10.23
N TYR A 36 10.57 5.19 10.20
CA TYR A 36 9.12 5.25 10.36
C TYR A 36 8.51 3.93 10.83
N GLU A 37 7.37 4.05 11.50
CA GLU A 37 6.41 2.99 11.78
C GLU A 37 5.01 3.53 11.46
N ILE A 38 4.32 2.90 10.52
CA ILE A 38 2.98 3.29 10.11
C ILE A 38 2.04 2.11 10.34
N LYS A 39 0.93 2.36 11.03
CA LYS A 39 -0.11 1.39 11.32
C LYS A 39 -1.36 1.76 10.55
N TYR A 40 -1.86 0.82 9.77
CA TYR A 40 -3.11 0.94 9.05
C TYR A 40 -4.15 0.00 9.64
N THR A 41 -5.39 0.45 9.71
CA THR A 41 -6.55 -0.40 9.97
C THR A 41 -7.31 -0.58 8.67
N TYR A 42 -7.44 -1.82 8.22
CA TYR A 42 -8.27 -2.21 7.07
C TYR A 42 -9.65 -2.68 7.53
N PRO A 43 -10.60 -2.91 6.59
CA PRO A 43 -11.85 -3.60 6.88
C PRO A 43 -11.63 -4.90 7.67
N ASP A 44 -12.65 -5.32 8.42
CA ASP A 44 -12.59 -6.46 9.35
C ASP A 44 -11.54 -6.32 10.46
N ASN A 45 -11.16 -5.07 10.77
CA ASN A 45 -10.20 -4.71 11.81
C ASN A 45 -8.78 -5.31 11.59
N VAL A 46 -8.45 -5.67 10.36
CA VAL A 46 -7.11 -6.16 10.02
C VAL A 46 -6.08 -5.05 10.19
N LYS A 47 -4.96 -5.36 10.85
CA LYS A 47 -3.88 -4.41 11.10
C LYS A 47 -2.71 -4.67 10.18
N MET A 48 -2.27 -3.64 9.47
CA MET A 48 -1.03 -3.68 8.69
C MET A 48 -0.04 -2.72 9.32
N THR A 49 1.16 -3.21 9.65
CA THR A 49 2.25 -2.37 10.18
C THR A 49 3.39 -2.33 9.18
N VAL A 50 3.87 -1.13 8.86
CA VAL A 50 4.94 -0.89 7.90
C VAL A 50 6.06 -0.15 8.61
N LYS A 51 7.26 -0.72 8.60
CA LYS A 51 8.41 -0.16 9.29
C LYS A 51 9.59 0.01 8.35
N SER A 52 10.33 1.10 8.51
CA SER A 52 11.65 1.25 7.90
C SER A 52 12.65 0.25 8.51
N GLY A 53 13.73 -0.06 7.79
CA GLY A 53 14.84 -0.87 8.32
C GLY A 53 14.90 -2.32 7.82
N GLY A 54 14.09 -2.67 6.82
CA GLY A 54 14.14 -3.99 6.18
C GLY A 54 13.18 -4.11 5.00
N THR A 55 13.18 -5.26 4.35
CA THR A 55 12.38 -5.59 3.16
C THR A 55 11.51 -6.83 3.34
N GLY A 56 11.38 -7.32 4.58
CA GLY A 56 10.56 -8.47 4.92
C GLY A 56 9.06 -8.19 4.92
N ILE A 57 8.28 -9.25 4.86
CA ILE A 57 6.82 -9.25 4.95
C ILE A 57 6.35 -10.52 5.65
N ALA A 58 5.35 -10.40 6.52
CA ALA A 58 4.72 -11.54 7.17
C ALA A 58 3.22 -11.30 7.31
N PHE A 59 2.47 -12.38 7.21
CA PHE A 59 1.02 -12.43 7.35
C PHE A 59 0.68 -13.31 8.55
N PHE A 60 -0.24 -12.83 9.38
CA PHE A 60 -0.67 -13.50 10.60
C PHE A 60 -2.17 -13.72 10.53
N GLY A 61 -2.59 -14.98 10.59
CA GLY A 61 -3.98 -15.41 10.65
C GLY A 61 -4.27 -16.16 11.95
N THR A 62 -5.50 -16.63 12.10
CA THR A 62 -5.93 -17.42 13.27
C THR A 62 -5.22 -18.77 13.37
N ASP A 63 -4.84 -19.33 12.22
CA ASP A 63 -4.28 -20.69 12.13
C ASP A 63 -2.74 -20.70 12.04
N GLY A 64 -2.10 -19.52 12.02
CA GLY A 64 -0.66 -19.41 11.95
C GLY A 64 -0.15 -18.17 11.23
N TRP A 65 1.12 -18.19 10.83
CA TRP A 65 1.75 -17.12 10.07
C TRP A 65 2.60 -17.68 8.93
N ALA A 66 2.78 -16.87 7.88
CA ALA A 66 3.71 -17.13 6.79
C ALA A 66 4.38 -15.82 6.35
N GLY A 67 5.65 -15.87 5.95
CA GLY A 67 6.39 -14.67 5.57
C GLY A 67 7.84 -14.91 5.19
N SER A 68 8.48 -13.84 4.73
CA SER A 68 9.90 -13.79 4.43
C SER A 68 10.53 -12.62 5.19
N ALA A 69 11.69 -12.84 5.79
CA ALA A 69 12.31 -11.87 6.70
C ALA A 69 13.06 -10.74 5.97
N SER A 70 13.45 -10.96 4.72
CA SER A 70 14.23 -10.01 3.92
C SER A 70 14.01 -10.25 2.42
N TRP A 71 14.61 -9.38 1.60
CA TRP A 71 14.58 -9.48 0.15
C TRP A 71 15.12 -10.83 -0.32
N ARG A 72 14.21 -11.63 -0.92
CA ARG A 72 14.48 -12.98 -1.44
C ARG A 72 14.89 -14.02 -0.40
N ASP A 73 14.65 -13.77 0.89
CA ASP A 73 14.76 -14.83 1.89
C ASP A 73 13.71 -15.93 1.62
N PRO A 74 14.00 -17.20 1.97
CA PRO A 74 13.04 -18.29 1.85
C PRO A 74 11.74 -17.99 2.60
N LEU A 75 10.62 -18.43 2.03
CA LEU A 75 9.34 -18.43 2.73
C LEU A 75 9.44 -19.31 3.98
N LYS A 76 8.99 -18.77 5.10
CA LYS A 76 8.85 -19.47 6.38
C LYS A 76 7.40 -19.39 6.84
N ALA A 77 7.01 -20.34 7.68
CA ALA A 77 5.69 -20.33 8.31
C ALA A 77 5.75 -20.92 9.72
N SER A 78 4.67 -20.77 10.48
CA SER A 78 4.52 -21.37 11.81
C SER A 78 4.40 -22.90 11.79
N SER A 79 4.05 -23.50 10.66
CA SER A 79 3.96 -24.96 10.51
C SER A 79 4.32 -25.38 9.07
N GLN A 80 4.77 -26.63 8.92
CA GLN A 80 5.03 -27.21 7.60
C GLN A 80 3.74 -27.36 6.79
N ASP A 81 2.61 -27.64 7.44
CA ASP A 81 1.30 -27.75 6.80
C ASP A 81 0.89 -26.47 6.06
N ILE A 82 1.27 -25.28 6.56
CA ILE A 82 1.03 -24.01 5.87
C ILE A 82 1.90 -23.87 4.61
N LEU A 83 3.14 -24.38 4.64
CA LEU A 83 4.05 -24.33 3.49
C LEU A 83 3.64 -25.33 2.41
N ASP A 84 3.14 -26.49 2.82
CA ASP A 84 2.73 -27.58 1.93
C ASP A 84 1.27 -27.43 1.48
N ALA A 85 0.55 -26.41 1.97
CA ALA A 85 -0.84 -26.17 1.64
C ALA A 85 -1.03 -25.96 0.13
N VAL A 86 -1.89 -26.78 -0.47
CA VAL A 86 -2.32 -26.62 -1.86
C VAL A 86 -3.70 -25.95 -1.85
N ILE A 87 -3.77 -24.73 -2.36
CA ILE A 87 -5.04 -23.99 -2.45
C ILE A 87 -5.78 -24.45 -3.71
N ALA A 88 -6.98 -24.98 -3.51
CA ALA A 88 -7.81 -25.45 -4.60
C ALA A 88 -8.22 -24.26 -5.51
N PRO A 89 -8.15 -24.39 -6.85
CA PRO A 89 -8.42 -23.29 -7.77
C PRO A 89 -9.75 -22.56 -7.54
N GLU A 90 -10.80 -23.30 -7.15
CA GLU A 90 -12.14 -22.79 -6.86
C GLU A 90 -12.22 -21.91 -5.60
N THR A 91 -11.28 -22.07 -4.67
CA THR A 91 -11.19 -21.27 -3.44
C THR A 91 -10.05 -20.24 -3.47
N ASN A 92 -9.21 -20.29 -4.51
CA ASN A 92 -8.10 -19.37 -4.63
C ASN A 92 -8.62 -17.98 -5.01
N LYS A 93 -8.44 -17.03 -4.10
CA LYS A 93 -8.81 -15.63 -4.31
C LYS A 93 -7.77 -14.86 -5.14
N MET A 94 -6.56 -15.43 -5.33
CA MET A 94 -5.56 -14.82 -6.19
C MET A 94 -5.96 -14.96 -7.65
N TYR A 95 -5.90 -13.83 -8.36
CA TYR A 95 -6.09 -13.80 -9.81
C TYR A 95 -4.89 -14.45 -10.54
N PRO A 96 -5.05 -14.86 -11.81
CA PRO A 96 -3.98 -15.49 -12.57
C PRO A 96 -2.72 -14.62 -12.63
N ILE A 97 -1.61 -15.15 -12.13
CA ILE A 97 -0.32 -14.47 -12.15
C ILE A 97 0.23 -14.53 -13.58
N PRO A 98 0.61 -13.39 -14.19
CA PRO A 98 1.18 -13.36 -15.53
C PRO A 98 2.57 -13.99 -15.53
N VAL A 99 3.03 -14.38 -16.72
CA VAL A 99 4.40 -14.90 -16.94
C VAL A 99 5.47 -13.88 -16.49
N GLY A 100 5.15 -12.59 -16.58
CA GLY A 100 5.96 -11.50 -16.04
C GLY A 100 5.34 -10.15 -16.35
N GLU A 101 5.64 -9.15 -15.52
CA GLU A 101 5.03 -7.82 -15.60
C GLU A 101 5.36 -7.10 -16.91
N HIS A 102 6.60 -7.20 -17.39
CA HIS A 102 7.02 -6.58 -18.66
C HIS A 102 6.25 -7.14 -19.86
N GLN A 103 6.10 -8.47 -19.92
CA GLN A 103 5.36 -9.13 -20.99
C GLN A 103 3.87 -8.81 -20.89
N ALA A 104 3.30 -8.83 -19.68
CA ALA A 104 1.91 -8.46 -19.45
C ALA A 104 1.60 -7.03 -19.90
N PHE A 105 2.51 -6.09 -19.67
CA PHE A 105 2.40 -4.72 -20.19
C PHE A 105 2.39 -4.68 -21.72
N ILE A 106 3.37 -5.33 -22.37
CA ILE A 106 3.47 -5.39 -23.84
C ILE A 106 2.20 -6.00 -24.45
N ASP A 107 1.69 -7.07 -23.87
CA ASP A 107 0.47 -7.75 -24.33
C ASP A 107 -0.76 -6.87 -24.13
N GLY A 108 -0.86 -6.15 -23.02
CA GLY A 108 -1.89 -5.14 -22.79
C GLY A 108 -1.89 -4.06 -23.86
N VAL A 109 -0.71 -3.51 -24.20
CA VAL A 109 -0.56 -2.51 -25.26
C VAL A 109 -1.00 -3.06 -26.63
N LYS A 110 -0.51 -4.25 -27.01
CA LYS A 110 -0.85 -4.87 -28.31
C LYS A 110 -2.32 -5.20 -28.44
N SER A 111 -2.91 -5.76 -27.38
CA SER A 111 -4.31 -6.20 -27.36
C SER A 111 -5.30 -5.08 -27.03
N ARG A 112 -4.81 -3.89 -26.65
CA ARG A 112 -5.62 -2.76 -26.16
C ARG A 112 -6.47 -3.13 -24.93
N LYS A 113 -5.94 -4.00 -24.07
CA LYS A 113 -6.54 -4.37 -22.78
C LYS A 113 -5.75 -3.74 -21.64
N MET A 114 -6.37 -3.66 -20.46
CA MET A 114 -5.67 -3.20 -19.28
C MET A 114 -4.47 -4.10 -18.98
N PRO A 115 -3.32 -3.52 -18.62
CA PRO A 115 -2.18 -4.29 -18.13
C PRO A 115 -2.50 -4.92 -16.77
N TYR A 116 -1.61 -5.79 -16.31
CA TYR A 116 -1.74 -6.49 -15.03
C TYR A 116 -2.00 -5.55 -13.84
N TYR A 117 -1.32 -4.40 -13.81
CA TYR A 117 -1.61 -3.30 -12.90
C TYR A 117 -2.12 -2.09 -13.68
N SER A 118 -3.41 -1.78 -13.55
CA SER A 118 -4.00 -0.62 -14.22
C SER A 118 -3.62 0.69 -13.52
N PRO A 119 -3.78 1.85 -14.18
CA PRO A 119 -3.56 3.14 -13.53
C PRO A 119 -4.38 3.34 -12.25
N LYS A 120 -5.60 2.77 -12.19
CA LYS A 120 -6.45 2.84 -11.01
C LYS A 120 -5.88 2.02 -9.85
N ASP A 121 -5.33 0.84 -10.13
CA ASP A 121 -4.77 -0.04 -9.09
C ASP A 121 -3.54 0.61 -8.47
N ILE A 122 -2.66 1.17 -9.30
CA ILE A 122 -1.48 1.90 -8.84
C ILE A 122 -1.85 3.18 -8.07
N HIS A 123 -2.91 3.88 -8.48
CA HIS A 123 -3.44 5.02 -7.72
C HIS A 123 -3.88 4.57 -6.32
N ARG A 124 -4.69 3.52 -6.21
CA ARG A 124 -5.18 3.00 -4.92
C ARG A 124 -4.05 2.53 -4.01
N LEU A 125 -3.08 1.82 -4.59
CA LEU A 125 -1.85 1.44 -3.90
C LEU A 125 -1.11 2.67 -3.36
N SER A 126 -0.97 3.71 -4.18
CA SER A 126 -0.24 4.94 -3.85
C SER A 126 -0.96 5.78 -2.80
N SER A 127 -2.30 5.85 -2.85
CA SER A 127 -3.11 6.56 -1.85
C SER A 127 -2.78 6.09 -0.43
N ALA A 128 -2.66 4.77 -0.20
CA ALA A 128 -2.29 4.24 1.11
C ALA A 128 -0.90 4.76 1.59
N MET A 129 0.07 4.85 0.68
CA MET A 129 1.40 5.40 1.02
C MET A 129 1.34 6.89 1.34
N HIS A 130 0.57 7.66 0.56
CA HIS A 130 0.42 9.10 0.76
C HIS A 130 -0.27 9.43 2.08
N ILE A 131 -1.36 8.76 2.43
CA ILE A 131 -2.05 9.02 3.70
C ILE A 131 -1.19 8.63 4.90
N GLY A 132 -0.37 7.57 4.79
CA GLY A 132 0.62 7.24 5.80
C GLY A 132 1.65 8.32 5.99
N ASN A 133 2.17 8.89 4.90
CA ASN A 133 3.09 10.02 4.95
C ASN A 133 2.45 11.27 5.58
N ILE A 134 1.18 11.57 5.26
CA ILE A 134 0.44 12.69 5.85
C ILE A 134 0.29 12.48 7.36
N SER A 135 -0.14 11.30 7.80
CA SER A 135 -0.26 10.98 9.22
C SER A 135 1.08 11.10 9.96
N MET A 136 2.19 10.63 9.37
CA MET A 136 3.54 10.82 9.94
C MET A 136 3.91 12.28 10.11
N ARG A 137 3.62 13.13 9.11
CA ARG A 137 3.95 14.56 9.15
C ARG A 137 3.10 15.32 10.19
N LEU A 138 1.84 14.94 10.35
CA LEU A 138 0.94 15.52 11.35
C LEU A 138 1.13 14.92 12.75
N GLY A 139 1.76 13.76 12.86
CA GLY A 139 2.05 13.09 14.14
C GLY A 139 0.79 12.59 14.87
N ARG A 140 -0.30 12.30 14.14
CA ARG A 140 -1.59 11.89 14.72
C ARG A 140 -2.31 10.84 13.87
N ASN A 141 -3.18 10.07 14.52
CA ASN A 141 -4.08 9.13 13.87
C ASN A 141 -5.12 9.88 13.03
N LEU A 142 -5.41 9.37 11.84
CA LEU A 142 -6.35 9.95 10.88
C LEU A 142 -7.35 8.89 10.41
N GLU A 143 -8.61 9.26 10.30
CA GLU A 143 -9.65 8.45 9.67
C GLU A 143 -9.74 8.76 8.18
N TRP A 144 -9.89 7.72 7.37
CA TRP A 144 -9.84 7.79 5.91
C TRP A 144 -11.08 7.14 5.32
N ASP A 145 -11.77 7.86 4.43
CA ASP A 145 -12.78 7.30 3.54
C ASP A 145 -12.10 6.90 2.22
N PRO A 146 -11.88 5.59 1.98
CA PRO A 146 -11.24 5.15 0.75
C PRO A 146 -12.17 5.19 -0.45
N VAL A 147 -13.49 5.29 -0.28
CA VAL A 147 -14.42 5.45 -1.40
C VAL A 147 -14.38 6.89 -1.89
N ALA A 148 -14.50 7.86 -0.97
CA ALA A 148 -14.44 9.29 -1.29
C ALA A 148 -13.00 9.83 -1.50
N GLU A 149 -11.99 9.07 -1.07
CA GLU A 149 -10.58 9.43 -1.03
C GLU A 149 -10.29 10.71 -0.26
N LYS A 150 -10.84 10.79 0.96
CA LYS A 150 -10.75 11.95 1.85
C LYS A 150 -10.49 11.55 3.29
N PHE A 151 -9.87 12.46 4.04
CA PHE A 151 -9.84 12.33 5.50
C PHE A 151 -11.19 12.76 6.09
N ILE A 152 -11.68 12.00 7.05
CA ILE A 152 -12.97 12.25 7.70
C ILE A 152 -12.76 13.33 8.77
N ASP A 153 -13.54 14.40 8.70
CA ASP A 153 -13.55 15.52 9.66
C ASP A 153 -12.17 16.16 9.93
N ASP A 154 -11.23 16.07 8.98
CA ASP A 154 -9.86 16.60 9.12
C ASP A 154 -9.43 17.44 7.91
N GLY A 155 -9.80 18.73 7.94
CA GLY A 155 -9.50 19.65 6.84
C GLY A 155 -8.01 19.93 6.63
N GLU A 156 -7.18 19.83 7.68
CA GLU A 156 -5.74 20.01 7.57
C GLU A 156 -5.11 18.83 6.82
N ALA A 157 -5.44 17.59 7.21
CA ALA A 157 -4.97 16.40 6.52
C ALA A 157 -5.51 16.33 5.07
N ASP A 158 -6.78 16.69 4.85
CA ASP A 158 -7.39 16.67 3.51
C ASP A 158 -6.74 17.66 2.54
N ALA A 159 -6.33 18.83 3.04
CA ALA A 159 -5.58 19.81 2.25
C ALA A 159 -4.22 19.27 1.80
N MET A 160 -3.58 18.37 2.56
CA MET A 160 -2.28 17.79 2.22
C MET A 160 -2.34 16.69 1.15
N ARG A 161 -3.53 16.28 0.68
CA ARG A 161 -3.69 15.31 -0.43
C ARG A 161 -3.19 15.87 -1.76
N SER A 162 -3.14 17.19 -1.88
CA SER A 162 -2.60 17.92 -3.02
C SER A 162 -1.52 18.88 -2.55
N GLY A 163 -0.51 19.14 -3.38
CA GLY A 163 0.46 20.20 -3.14
C GLY A 163 0.09 21.47 -3.88
N ASP A 164 0.70 22.58 -3.49
CA ASP A 164 0.59 23.83 -4.24
C ASP A 164 1.08 23.63 -5.68
N GLY A 165 0.29 24.15 -6.62
CA GLY A 165 0.66 24.17 -8.03
C GLY A 165 1.95 24.96 -8.27
N ARG A 166 2.74 24.53 -9.26
CA ARG A 166 4.03 25.18 -9.57
C ARG A 166 3.86 26.23 -10.67
N GLY A 167 3.38 27.43 -10.31
CA GLY A 167 3.23 28.54 -11.25
C GLY A 167 2.32 28.17 -12.43
N GLU A 168 2.81 28.32 -13.66
CA GLU A 168 2.07 27.92 -14.88
C GLU A 168 1.78 26.42 -14.96
N TRP A 169 2.47 25.59 -14.18
CA TRP A 169 2.27 24.14 -14.09
C TRP A 169 1.25 23.74 -13.02
N ALA A 170 0.54 24.71 -12.43
CA ALA A 170 -0.56 24.40 -11.53
C ALA A 170 -1.71 23.71 -12.29
N LEU A 171 -2.39 22.77 -11.64
CA LEU A 171 -3.45 21.98 -12.27
C LEU A 171 -4.57 22.86 -12.82
N GLU A 172 -4.92 23.94 -12.11
CA GLU A 172 -5.90 24.94 -12.53
C GLU A 172 -5.48 25.75 -13.79
N ASN A 173 -4.20 25.72 -14.14
CA ASN A 173 -3.62 26.44 -15.29
C ASN A 173 -3.40 25.53 -16.51
N ILE A 174 -3.57 24.21 -16.37
CA ILE A 174 -3.39 23.24 -17.46
C ILE A 174 -4.77 22.85 -17.99
N VAL A 175 -5.06 23.25 -19.23
CA VAL A 175 -6.33 23.00 -19.97
C VAL A 175 -6.34 21.61 -20.60
#